data_AF-A0A924U8J3-F1
#
_entry.id   AF-A0A924U8J3-F1
#
_cell.length_a   1.000
_cell.length_b   1.000
_cell.length_c   1.000
_cell.angle_alpha   90.00
_cell.angle_beta   90.00
_cell.angle_gamma   90.00
#
_symmetry.space_group_name_H-M   'P 1'
#
loop_
_entity.id
_entity.type
_entity.pdbx_description
1 polymer ?
#
loop_
_entity_poly.entity_id
_entity_poly.type
_entity_poly.pdbx_seq_one_letter_code
_entity_poly.pdbx_strand_id
1 'polypeptide(L)'
;RNAGIWIAGQTVGAQTYLSRNVLAANDSGIAGAEGESIHLDGNDFSNQFPQFLSGDLTAQFQTVAVDLHGVKPIQLVADDSVKHQPVSADCSN
;
A
#
# COMPACT_ATOMS: atom_id res chain seq x y z
N ARG A 1 8.51 16.83 4.33
CA ARG A 1 7.83 15.88 3.41
C ARG A 1 6.61 15.39 4.16
N ASN A 2 5.41 15.64 3.63
CA ASN A 2 4.16 15.40 4.34
C ASN A 2 3.42 14.22 3.69
N ALA A 3 3.55 13.02 4.27
CA ALA A 3 2.81 11.86 3.82
C ALA A 3 1.45 11.81 4.52
N GLY A 4 0.39 11.43 3.80
CA GLY A 4 -0.93 11.23 4.40
C GLY A 4 -0.89 10.10 5.44
N ILE A 5 -0.14 9.03 5.12
CA ILE A 5 0.14 7.92 6.03
C ILE A 5 1.64 7.62 5.97
N TRP A 6 2.29 7.54 7.14
CA TRP A 6 3.67 7.11 7.29
C TRP A 6 3.71 5.75 8.00
N ILE A 7 4.27 4.73 7.35
CA ILE A 7 4.46 3.38 7.90
C ILE A 7 5.96 3.12 7.99
N ALA A 8 6.44 2.74 9.16
CA ALA A 8 7.85 2.44 9.36
C ALA A 8 8.13 1.45 10.48
N GLY A 9 9.31 0.83 10.43
CA GLY A 9 9.82 -0.06 11.48
C GLY A 9 8.97 -1.30 11.68
N GLN A 10 8.44 -1.87 10.60
CA GLN A 10 7.70 -3.12 10.69
C GLN A 10 8.67 -4.25 11.07
N THR A 11 8.32 -5.01 12.11
CA THR A 11 9.07 -6.23 12.46
C THR A 11 8.83 -7.31 11.42
N VAL A 12 9.81 -8.20 11.20
CA VAL A 12 9.72 -9.31 10.25
C VAL A 12 8.39 -10.06 10.37
N GLY A 13 7.69 -10.21 9.24
CA GLY A 13 6.39 -10.88 9.16
C GLY A 13 5.19 -10.04 9.60
N ALA A 14 5.39 -8.78 10.01
CA ALA A 14 4.29 -7.89 10.33
C ALA A 14 3.48 -7.52 9.07
N GLN A 15 2.16 -7.55 9.23
CA GLN A 15 1.21 -7.17 8.19
C GLN A 15 0.46 -5.92 8.63
N THR A 16 0.47 -4.90 7.79
CA THR A 16 -0.31 -3.67 7.97
C THR A 16 -1.46 -3.68 6.98
N TYR A 17 -2.68 -3.47 7.45
CA TYR A 17 -3.86 -3.39 6.57
C TYR A 17 -4.39 -1.96 6.56
N LEU A 18 -4.37 -1.33 5.39
CA LEU A 18 -5.04 -0.06 5.14
C LEU A 18 -6.26 -0.37 4.29
N SER A 19 -7.46 -0.16 4.84
CA SER A 19 -8.70 -0.45 4.11
C SER A 19 -9.64 0.73 4.08
N ARG A 20 -10.24 0.98 2.91
CA ARG A 20 -11.32 1.96 2.70
C ARG A 20 -10.96 3.38 3.13
N ASN A 21 -9.71 3.79 2.94
CA ASN A 21 -9.27 5.16 3.14
C ASN A 21 -9.43 5.98 1.87
N VAL A 22 -9.69 7.28 2.04
CA VAL A 22 -9.59 8.26 0.95
C VAL A 22 -8.36 9.11 1.21
N LEU A 23 -7.35 9.00 0.34
CA LEU A 23 -6.16 9.81 0.41
C LEU A 23 -6.26 10.89 -0.66
N ALA A 24 -6.09 12.15 -0.25
CA ALA A 24 -6.17 13.29 -1.14
C ALA A 24 -5.31 14.45 -0.62
N ALA A 25 -4.77 15.23 -1.55
CA ALA A 25 -4.06 16.49 -1.28
C ALA A 25 -2.85 16.40 -0.32
N ASN A 26 -2.18 15.25 -0.24
CA ASN A 26 -0.90 15.11 0.47
C ASN A 26 0.28 15.24 -0.50
N ASP A 27 1.50 15.55 -0.02
CA ASP A 27 2.71 15.51 -0.87
C ASP A 27 2.92 14.09 -1.42
N SER A 28 2.65 13.08 -0.59
CA SER A 28 2.56 11.68 -0.99
C SER A 28 1.43 10.99 -0.23
N GLY A 29 0.72 10.05 -0.85
CA GLY A 29 -0.35 9.29 -0.19
C GLY A 29 0.19 8.48 0.99
N ILE A 30 1.03 7.48 0.69
CA ILE A 30 1.67 6.61 1.68
C ILE A 30 3.19 6.74 1.54
N ALA A 31 3.88 6.87 2.66
CA ALA A 31 5.33 6.77 2.75
C ALA A 31 5.72 5.54 3.57
N GLY A 32 6.70 4.79 3.07
CA GLY A 32 7.30 3.66 3.79
C GLY A 32 8.75 3.92 4.18
N ALA A 33 9.16 3.35 5.32
CA ALA A 33 10.56 3.24 5.72
C ALA A 33 10.75 1.99 6.61
N GLU A 34 11.35 0.93 6.06
CA GLU A 34 11.39 -0.41 6.67
C GLU A 34 9.98 -1.01 6.74
N GLY A 35 9.27 -0.95 5.61
CA GLY A 35 8.00 -1.64 5.44
C GLY A 35 8.19 -3.15 5.19
N GLU A 36 7.38 -3.98 5.82
CA GLU A 36 7.33 -5.42 5.53
C GLU A 36 6.20 -5.67 4.53
N SER A 37 5.00 -6.05 5.00
CA SER A 37 3.83 -6.22 4.15
C SER A 37 2.75 -5.19 4.48
N ILE A 38 2.28 -4.48 3.45
CA ILE A 38 1.20 -3.51 3.54
C ILE A 38 0.10 -3.91 2.55
N HIS A 39 -1.08 -4.24 3.06
CA HIS A 39 -2.25 -4.59 2.27
C HIS A 39 -3.13 -3.35 2.11
N LEU A 40 -3.41 -2.99 0.85
CA LEU A 40 -4.33 -1.94 0.47
C LEU A 40 -5.61 -2.56 -0.08
N ASP A 41 -6.75 -2.28 0.54
CA ASP A 41 -8.05 -2.81 0.11
C ASP A 41 -9.12 -1.71 0.08
N GLY A 42 -9.69 -1.43 -1.10
CA GLY A 42 -10.73 -0.41 -1.25
C GLY A 42 -10.28 1.03 -0.98
N ASN A 43 -8.98 1.35 -1.05
CA ASN A 43 -8.49 2.72 -0.84
C ASN A 43 -8.61 3.56 -2.12
N ASP A 44 -9.02 4.81 -1.97
CA ASP A 44 -9.16 5.78 -3.05
C ASP A 44 -7.99 6.77 -3.05
N PHE A 45 -7.20 6.72 -4.13
CA PHE A 45 -6.07 7.58 -4.47
C PHE A 45 -6.37 8.49 -5.68
N SER A 46 -7.59 8.50 -6.21
CA SER A 46 -7.97 9.25 -7.42
C SER A 46 -7.74 10.77 -7.29
N ASN A 47 -7.67 11.29 -6.07
CA ASN A 47 -7.39 12.69 -5.77
C ASN A 47 -6.00 12.89 -5.09
N GLN A 48 -5.12 11.89 -5.18
CA GLN A 48 -3.78 11.88 -4.57
C GLN A 48 -2.68 12.00 -5.63
N PHE A 49 -2.75 13.02 -6.49
CA PHE A 49 -1.73 13.32 -7.49
C PHE A 49 -0.71 14.35 -6.98
N PRO A 50 0.55 14.33 -7.45
CA PRO A 50 1.13 13.39 -8.44
C PRO A 50 1.74 12.13 -7.81
N GLN A 51 1.82 12.05 -6.49
CA GLN A 51 2.61 11.04 -5.79
C GLN A 51 1.74 10.19 -4.84
N PHE A 52 1.55 8.92 -5.18
CA PHE A 52 0.80 7.96 -4.35
C PHE A 52 1.68 7.33 -3.28
N LEU A 53 2.90 6.93 -3.66
CA LEU A 53 3.86 6.24 -2.83
C LEU A 53 5.17 7.03 -2.73
N SER A 54 5.85 6.95 -1.59
CA SER A 54 7.19 7.47 -1.40
C SER A 54 8.01 6.59 -0.44
N GLY A 55 9.31 6.88 -0.33
CA GLY A 55 10.23 6.08 0.48
C GLY A 55 10.61 4.77 -0.22
N ASP A 56 10.76 3.71 0.55
CA ASP A 56 11.08 2.36 0.05
C ASP A 56 9.95 1.75 -0.83
N LEU A 57 8.72 2.25 -0.69
CA LEU A 57 7.56 1.85 -1.51
C LEU A 57 7.56 2.45 -2.93
N THR A 58 8.48 3.38 -3.25
CA THR A 58 8.46 4.15 -4.52
C THR A 58 8.50 3.24 -5.75
N ALA A 59 9.19 2.09 -5.68
CA ALA A 59 9.29 1.14 -6.80
C ALA A 59 7.94 0.54 -7.21
N GLN A 60 6.95 0.53 -6.32
CA GLN A 60 5.63 -0.07 -6.54
C GLN A 60 4.56 0.95 -6.94
N PHE A 61 4.98 2.16 -7.30
CA PHE A 61 4.08 3.24 -7.72
C PHE A 61 3.11 2.79 -8.81
N GLN A 62 3.58 2.03 -9.80
CA GLN A 62 2.77 1.54 -10.91
C GLN A 62 1.64 0.61 -10.44
N THR A 63 1.86 -0.17 -9.38
CA THR A 63 0.86 -1.09 -8.83
C THR A 63 -0.35 -0.35 -8.27
N VAL A 64 -0.15 0.82 -7.66
CA VAL A 64 -1.26 1.68 -7.20
C VAL A 64 -1.86 2.46 -8.36
N ALA A 65 -1.04 2.93 -9.31
CA ALA A 65 -1.51 3.73 -10.44
C ALA A 65 -2.49 3.00 -11.37
N VAL A 66 -2.46 1.66 -11.43
CA VAL A 66 -3.40 0.85 -12.24
C VAL A 66 -4.77 0.67 -11.59
N ASP A 67 -4.91 0.93 -10.29
CA ASP A 67 -6.17 0.82 -9.56
C ASP A 67 -6.27 1.86 -8.44
N LEU A 68 -6.56 3.09 -8.85
CA LEU A 68 -6.67 4.23 -7.93
C LEU A 68 -7.91 4.18 -7.04
N HIS A 69 -8.92 3.37 -7.35
CA HIS A 69 -10.11 3.23 -6.52
C HIS A 69 -10.05 2.01 -5.59
N GLY A 70 -8.94 1.26 -5.63
CA GLY A 70 -8.71 0.10 -4.77
C GLY A 70 -9.71 -1.03 -4.99
N VAL A 71 -10.21 -1.20 -6.23
CA VAL A 71 -11.18 -2.26 -6.59
C VAL A 71 -10.59 -3.65 -6.35
N LYS A 72 -9.28 -3.80 -6.56
CA LYS A 72 -8.51 -5.00 -6.33
C LYS A 72 -7.61 -4.81 -5.11
N PRO A 73 -7.57 -5.77 -4.17
CA PRO A 73 -6.59 -5.74 -3.10
C PRO A 73 -5.17 -5.72 -3.66
N ILE A 74 -4.34 -4.82 -3.16
CA ILE A 74 -2.93 -4.67 -3.51
C ILE A 74 -2.09 -5.00 -2.28
N GLN A 75 -1.06 -5.81 -2.46
CA GLN A 75 -0.03 -6.01 -1.44
C GLN A 75 1.22 -5.24 -1.87
N LEU A 76 1.68 -4.34 -1.02
CA LEU A 76 2.96 -3.66 -1.15
C LEU A 76 3.98 -4.34 -0.24
N VAL A 77 5.18 -4.58 -0.76
CA VAL A 77 6.31 -5.16 -0.02
C VAL A 77 7.52 -4.28 -0.23
N ALA A 78 8.13 -3.72 0.83
CA ALA A 78 9.24 -2.78 0.62
C ALA A 78 10.53 -3.46 0.15
N ASP A 79 10.62 -4.79 0.29
CA ASP A 79 11.62 -5.61 -0.36
C ASP A 79 11.18 -5.95 -1.80
N ASP A 80 12.10 -5.92 -2.76
CA ASP A 80 11.88 -6.08 -4.21
C ASP A 80 11.34 -7.49 -4.61
N SER A 81 10.96 -8.29 -3.61
CA SER A 81 10.26 -9.55 -3.75
C SER A 81 8.75 -9.32 -3.77
N VAL A 82 8.22 -8.93 -4.94
CA VAL A 82 6.78 -9.00 -5.23
C VAL A 82 6.31 -10.44 -5.02
N LYS A 83 5.80 -10.75 -3.82
CA LYS A 83 5.14 -12.03 -3.54
C LYS A 83 3.65 -11.84 -3.82
N HIS A 84 3.23 -12.25 -5.01
CA HIS A 84 1.81 -12.38 -5.33
C HIS A 84 1.25 -13.55 -4.50
N GLN A 85 0.69 -13.29 -3.33
CA GLN A 85 0.05 -14.33 -2.53
C GLN A 85 -1.40 -14.50 -3.00
N PRO A 86 -1.80 -15.65 -3.56
CA PRO A 86 -3.20 -15.91 -3.85
C PRO A 86 -3.96 -15.97 -2.52
N VAL A 87 -5.09 -15.26 -2.44
CA VAL A 87 -6.02 -15.38 -1.32
C VAL A 87 -6.52 -16.82 -1.24
N SER A 88 -5.98 -17.58 -0.28
CA SER A 88 -6.46 -18.92 0.04
C SER A 88 -7.82 -18.79 0.71
N ALA A 89 -8.87 -19.13 -0.05
CA ALA A 89 -10.22 -19.30 0.45
C ALA A 89 -10.33 -20.60 1.25
N ASP A 90 -9.84 -20.62 2.48
CA ASP A 90 -10.13 -21.66 3.44
C ASP A 90 -10.98 -21.08 4.58
N CYS A 91 -12.29 -21.08 4.37
CA CYS A 91 -13.28 -21.10 5.44
C CYS A 91 -13.88 -22.49 5.48
N SER A 92 -13.24 -23.41 6.20
CA SER A 92 -13.86 -24.64 6.68
C SER A 92 -14.00 -24.54 8.20
N ASN A 93 -15.23 -24.35 8.67
CA ASN A 93 -15.74 -24.87 9.92
C ASN A 93 -17.27 -24.88 9.88
#